data_AF-A0A952DCD0-F1
#
_entry.id   AF-A0A952DCD0-F1
#
_cell.length_a   1.000
_cell.length_b   1.000
_cell.length_c   1.000
_cell.angle_alpha   90.00
_cell.angle_beta   90.00
_cell.angle_gamma   90.00
#
_symmetry.space_group_name_H-M   'P 1'
#
loop_
_entity.id
_entity.type
_entity.pdbx_description
1 polymer ?
#
loop_
_entity_poly.entity_id
_entity_poly.type
_entity_poly.pdbx_seq_one_letter_code
_entity_poly.pdbx_strand_id
1 'polypeptide(L)'
;MVISIRAPGMEPADLAPGWPAVLSVEIEDVDLHGQLDPAFDLRPAADAIAQFVCAHRRARHLLVHCHAGVSRSRTVAAAVCDAFGWPYRWTVRHQPLYDALAAALRHHVDEGTCR
;
A
#
# COMPACT_ATOMS: atom_id res chain seq x y z
N MET A 1 5.46 10.60 5.86
CA MET A 1 4.24 10.41 5.03
C MET A 1 3.45 9.24 5.58
N VAL A 2 2.15 9.17 5.27
CA VAL A 2 1.25 8.10 5.73
C VAL A 2 0.50 7.48 4.57
N ILE A 3 0.37 6.16 4.58
CA ILE A 3 -0.60 5.42 3.76
C ILE A 3 -1.61 4.79 4.72
N SER A 4 -2.86 5.25 4.60
CA SER A 4 -4.03 4.81 5.37
C SER A 4 -4.90 3.92 4.52
N ILE A 5 -4.96 2.63 4.85
CA ILE A 5 -5.72 1.63 4.10
C ILE A 5 -7.00 1.28 4.86
N ARG A 6 -8.15 1.28 4.17
CA ARG A 6 -9.44 0.85 4.75
C ARG A 6 -10.19 -0.08 3.80
N ALA A 7 -11.14 -0.83 4.34
CA ALA A 7 -12.13 -1.53 3.52
C ALA A 7 -13.18 -0.52 3.02
N PRO A 8 -13.87 -0.79 1.89
CA PRO A 8 -14.92 0.08 1.39
C PRO A 8 -16.01 0.36 2.44
N GLY A 9 -16.48 1.61 2.50
CA GLY A 9 -17.54 2.03 3.42
C GLY A 9 -17.11 2.16 4.89
N MET A 10 -15.83 1.95 5.21
CA MET A 10 -15.29 2.24 6.53
C MET A 10 -14.91 3.72 6.68
N GLU A 11 -15.06 4.25 7.89
CA GLU A 11 -14.59 5.59 8.20
C GLU A 11 -13.07 5.71 8.02
N PRO A 12 -12.57 6.85 7.50
CA PRO A 12 -11.15 7.15 7.50
C PRO A 12 -10.56 7.11 8.92
N ALA A 13 -9.29 6.75 9.03
CA ALA A 13 -8.61 6.82 10.33
C ALA A 13 -8.46 8.28 10.77
N ASP A 14 -8.69 8.51 12.07
CA ASP A 14 -8.39 9.78 12.72
C ASP A 14 -6.87 9.90 12.91
N LEU A 15 -6.21 10.58 11.97
CA LEU A 15 -4.77 10.78 11.98
C LEU A 15 -4.42 12.05 12.74
N ALA A 16 -3.43 11.94 13.64
CA ALA A 16 -2.87 13.12 14.30
C ALA A 16 -2.42 14.18 13.26
N PRO A 17 -2.60 15.47 13.53
CA PRO A 17 -2.21 16.53 12.61
C PRO A 17 -0.68 16.57 12.40
N GLY A 18 -0.24 17.21 11.32
CA GLY A 18 1.19 17.47 11.06
C GLY A 18 1.89 16.46 10.14
N TRP A 19 1.17 15.48 9.60
CA TRP A 19 1.71 14.64 8.52
C TRP A 19 1.91 15.48 7.25
N PRO A 20 3.11 15.48 6.65
CA PRO A 20 3.39 16.31 5.48
C PRO A 20 2.69 15.80 4.20
N ALA A 21 2.28 14.53 4.19
CA ALA A 21 1.56 13.91 3.09
C ALA A 21 0.81 12.67 3.60
N VAL A 22 -0.44 12.51 3.17
CA VAL A 22 -1.32 11.39 3.53
C VAL A 22 -1.98 10.87 2.25
N LEU A 23 -1.84 9.57 1.99
CA LEU A 23 -2.67 8.83 1.05
C LEU A 23 -3.70 8.03 1.85
N SER A 24 -4.99 8.20 1.54
CA SER A 24 -6.07 7.40 2.11
C SER A 24 -6.71 6.58 1.00
N VAL A 25 -6.58 5.26 1.06
CA VAL A 25 -6.98 4.33 0.00
C VAL A 25 -7.98 3.30 0.53
N GLU A 26 -9.01 3.04 -0.27
CA GLU A 26 -9.92 1.92 -0.06
C GLU A 26 -9.44 0.74 -0.90
N ILE A 27 -9.38 -0.44 -0.27
CA ILE A 27 -9.04 -1.67 -0.97
C ILE A 27 -10.17 -2.66 -0.74
N GLU A 28 -10.89 -2.96 -1.82
CA GLU A 28 -11.82 -4.06 -1.90
C GLU A 28 -11.04 -5.31 -2.31
N ASP A 29 -10.87 -6.24 -1.38
CA ASP A 29 -10.08 -7.46 -1.59
C ASP A 29 -10.65 -8.64 -0.80
N VAL A 30 -11.80 -8.46 -0.14
CA VAL A 30 -12.49 -9.50 0.62
C VAL A 30 -13.93 -9.63 0.16
N ASP A 31 -14.41 -10.86 0.05
CA ASP A 31 -15.80 -11.16 -0.25
C ASP A 31 -16.74 -10.86 0.94
N LEU A 32 -18.03 -11.16 0.76
CA LEU A 32 -19.05 -11.02 1.80
C LEU A 32 -18.80 -11.90 3.04
N HIS A 33 -17.90 -12.88 2.95
CA HIS A 33 -17.48 -13.77 4.04
C HIS A 33 -16.15 -13.34 4.68
N GLY A 34 -15.58 -12.21 4.26
CA GLY A 34 -14.31 -11.70 4.76
C GLY A 34 -13.10 -12.51 4.28
N GLN A 35 -13.25 -13.33 3.25
CA GLN A 35 -12.16 -14.09 2.64
C GLN A 35 -11.56 -13.32 1.48
N LEU A 36 -10.25 -13.45 1.25
CA LEU A 36 -9.61 -12.81 0.11
C LEU A 36 -10.22 -13.31 -1.20
N ASP A 37 -10.71 -12.39 -2.02
CA ASP A 37 -11.30 -12.70 -3.31
C ASP A 37 -10.38 -12.20 -4.45
N PRO A 38 -9.80 -13.12 -5.25
CA PRO A 38 -8.92 -12.75 -6.35
C PRO A 38 -9.65 -12.07 -7.51
N ALA A 39 -10.99 -12.04 -7.52
CA ALA A 39 -11.76 -11.35 -8.56
C ALA A 39 -11.66 -9.82 -8.47
N PHE A 40 -11.27 -9.27 -7.31
CA PHE A 40 -11.10 -7.83 -7.16
C PHE A 40 -9.86 -7.32 -7.88
N ASP A 41 -10.02 -6.22 -8.62
CA ASP A 41 -8.91 -5.56 -9.28
C ASP A 41 -8.14 -4.66 -8.31
N LEU A 42 -6.95 -5.11 -7.92
CA LEU A 42 -6.08 -4.39 -6.99
C LEU A 42 -5.14 -3.39 -7.68
N ARG A 43 -5.10 -3.37 -9.02
CA ARG A 43 -4.19 -2.49 -9.78
C ARG A 43 -4.43 -1.00 -9.51
N PRO A 44 -5.67 -0.48 -9.42
CA PRO A 44 -5.88 0.94 -9.14
C PRO A 44 -5.31 1.37 -7.79
N ALA A 45 -5.50 0.55 -6.75
CA ALA A 45 -4.95 0.81 -5.42
C ALA A 45 -3.42 0.70 -5.42
N ALA A 46 -2.87 -0.31 -6.10
CA ALA A 46 -1.43 -0.50 -6.26
C ALA A 46 -0.75 0.70 -6.94
N ASP A 47 -1.31 1.18 -8.05
CA ASP A 47 -0.80 2.35 -8.78
C ASP A 47 -0.86 3.61 -7.92
N ALA A 48 -1.98 3.87 -7.24
CA ALA A 48 -2.11 5.03 -6.35
C ALA A 48 -1.06 5.02 -5.23
N ILE A 49 -0.81 3.85 -4.64
CA ILE A 49 0.23 3.67 -3.62
C ILE A 49 1.63 3.87 -4.22
N ALA A 50 1.92 3.26 -5.37
CA ALA A 50 3.22 3.38 -6.02
C ALA A 50 3.54 4.84 -6.41
N GLN A 51 2.58 5.53 -7.02
CA GLN A 51 2.69 6.95 -7.35
C GLN A 51 2.96 7.80 -6.11
N PHE A 52 2.21 7.58 -5.03
CA PHE A 52 2.40 8.32 -3.78
C PHE A 52 3.77 8.09 -3.17
N VAL A 53 4.22 6.83 -3.12
CA VAL A 53 5.54 6.47 -2.59
C VAL A 53 6.65 7.10 -3.44
N CYS A 54 6.54 7.03 -4.76
CA CYS A 54 7.52 7.62 -5.66
C CYS A 54 7.59 9.14 -5.57
N ALA A 55 6.44 9.82 -5.50
CA ALA A 55 6.37 11.27 -5.33
C ALA A 55 7.00 11.75 -4.00
N HIS A 56 7.05 10.88 -2.99
CA HIS A 56 7.55 11.21 -1.65
C HIS A 56 8.76 10.37 -1.23
N ARG A 57 9.51 9.81 -2.19
CA ARG A 57 10.64 8.90 -1.91
C ARG A 57 11.73 9.46 -0.99
N ARG A 58 11.85 10.80 -0.89
CA ARG A 58 12.79 11.50 -0.01
C ARG A 58 12.30 11.64 1.44
N ALA A 59 11.07 11.23 1.74
CA ALA A 59 10.57 11.28 3.11
C ALA A 59 11.37 10.34 4.01
N ARG A 60 11.80 10.84 5.18
CA ARG A 60 12.56 10.05 6.15
C ARG A 60 11.79 8.86 6.72
N HIS A 61 10.46 8.98 6.81
CA HIS A 61 9.60 7.99 7.41
C HIS A 61 8.32 7.80 6.59
N LEU A 62 7.96 6.54 6.39
CA LEU A 62 6.68 6.08 5.88
C LEU A 62 5.97 5.29 6.97
N LEU A 63 4.76 5.71 7.32
CA LEU A 63 3.85 4.94 8.16
C LEU A 63 2.79 4.31 7.26
N VAL A 64 2.57 3.00 7.40
CA VAL A 64 1.50 2.28 6.70
C VAL A 64 0.62 1.61 7.74
N HIS A 65 -0.68 1.87 7.70
CA HIS A 65 -1.64 1.18 8.56
C HIS A 65 -2.84 0.69 7.75
N CYS A 66 -3.56 -0.29 8.30
CA CYS A 66 -4.78 -0.80 7.71
C CYS A 66 -5.85 -1.04 8.78
N HIS A 67 -7.09 -0.65 8.51
CA HIS A 67 -8.17 -0.70 9.51
C HIS A 67 -8.77 -2.10 9.76
N ALA A 68 -8.38 -3.15 9.03
CA ALA A 68 -9.06 -4.45 9.10
C ALA A 68 -8.18 -5.65 9.54
N GLY A 69 -6.93 -5.43 9.97
CA GLY A 69 -6.07 -6.52 10.49
C GLY A 69 -5.66 -7.61 9.49
N VAL A 70 -6.15 -7.60 8.24
CA VAL A 70 -5.85 -8.54 7.15
C VAL A 70 -4.45 -8.37 6.53
N SER A 71 -3.48 -7.86 7.30
CA SER A 71 -2.08 -7.76 6.90
C SER A 71 -1.80 -6.92 5.63
N ARG A 72 -2.75 -6.11 5.14
CA ARG A 72 -2.56 -5.21 3.98
C ARG A 72 -1.38 -4.25 4.21
N SER A 73 -1.28 -3.64 5.39
CA SER A 73 -0.19 -2.73 5.72
C SER A 73 1.18 -3.40 5.67
N ARG A 74 1.28 -4.63 6.18
CA ARG A 74 2.50 -5.44 6.14
C ARG A 74 2.89 -5.78 4.71
N THR A 75 1.91 -6.15 3.88
CA THR A 75 2.11 -6.45 2.46
C THR A 75 2.58 -5.21 1.69
N VAL A 76 1.95 -4.06 1.90
CA VAL A 76 2.37 -2.80 1.26
C VAL A 76 3.78 -2.42 1.69
N ALA A 77 4.10 -2.51 2.98
CA ALA A 77 5.44 -2.25 3.49
C ALA A 77 6.48 -3.19 2.87
N ALA A 78 6.17 -4.49 2.71
CA ALA A 78 7.05 -5.46 2.07
C ALA A 78 7.35 -5.08 0.61
N ALA A 79 6.33 -4.83 -0.20
CA ALA A 79 6.50 -4.47 -1.61
C ALA A 79 7.33 -3.18 -1.80
N VAL A 80 7.11 -2.19 -0.93
CA VAL A 80 7.93 -0.96 -0.89
C VAL A 80 9.38 -1.28 -0.54
N CYS A 81 9.61 -2.06 0.52
CA CYS A 81 10.96 -2.48 0.90
C CYS A 81 11.68 -3.21 -0.24
N ASP A 82 11.02 -4.16 -0.90
CA ASP A 82 11.62 -4.90 -2.02
C ASP A 82 11.93 -3.98 -3.21
N ALA A 83 11.04 -3.05 -3.56
CA ALA A 83 11.27 -2.09 -4.63
C ALA A 83 12.47 -1.17 -4.41
N PHE A 84 12.80 -0.86 -3.14
CA PHE A 84 13.94 -0.01 -2.78
C PHE A 84 15.14 -0.77 -2.19
N GLY A 85 15.10 -2.10 -2.17
CA GLY A 85 16.17 -2.94 -1.61
C GLY A 85 16.37 -2.76 -0.10
N TRP A 86 15.31 -2.43 0.65
CA TRP A 86 15.37 -2.27 2.10
C TRP A 86 15.10 -3.60 2.82
N PRO A 87 15.87 -3.94 3.88
CA PRO A 87 15.73 -5.20 4.57
C PRO A 87 14.44 -5.23 5.43
N TYR A 88 13.77 -6.38 5.45
CA TYR A 88 12.69 -6.67 6.39
C TYR A 88 12.65 -8.16 6.78
N ARG A 89 11.93 -8.49 7.86
CA ARG A 89 11.89 -9.85 8.44
C ARG A 89 10.47 -10.33 8.77
N TRP A 90 9.53 -10.12 7.86
CA TRP A 90 8.15 -10.58 8.03
C TRP A 90 7.62 -11.23 6.76
N THR A 91 6.62 -12.09 6.90
CA THR A 91 5.99 -12.77 5.76
C THR A 91 4.87 -11.93 5.15
N VAL A 92 4.80 -11.91 3.82
CA VAL A 92 3.66 -11.39 3.05
C VAL A 92 2.48 -12.33 3.23
N ARG A 93 1.31 -11.79 3.60
CA ARG A 93 0.07 -12.58 3.82
C ARG A 93 -1.05 -12.27 2.83
N HIS A 94 -0.82 -11.30 1.95
CA HIS A 94 -1.76 -10.91 0.92
C HIS A 94 -1.05 -10.88 -0.44
N GLN A 95 -0.78 -12.05 -1.00
CA GLN A 95 0.04 -12.19 -2.21
C GLN A 95 -0.49 -11.38 -3.42
N PRO A 96 -1.81 -11.34 -3.73
CA PRO A 96 -2.31 -10.58 -4.86
C PRO A 96 -2.00 -9.07 -4.79
N LEU A 97 -2.18 -8.46 -3.61
CA LEU A 97 -1.85 -7.05 -3.38
C LEU A 97 -0.33 -6.81 -3.49
N TYR A 98 0.49 -7.74 -2.98
CA TYR A 98 1.93 -7.66 -3.12
C TYR A 98 2.34 -7.65 -4.59
N ASP A 99 1.84 -8.60 -5.38
CA ASP A 99 2.21 -8.74 -6.79
C ASP A 99 1.79 -7.52 -7.61
N ALA A 100 0.57 -7.01 -7.39
CA ALA A 100 0.07 -5.81 -8.03
C ALA A 100 0.93 -4.57 -7.69
N LEU A 101 1.24 -4.37 -6.41
CA LEU A 101 2.04 -3.23 -5.96
C LEU A 101 3.51 -3.33 -6.40
N ALA A 102 4.10 -4.53 -6.36
CA ALA A 102 5.46 -4.73 -6.82
C ALA A 102 5.57 -4.47 -8.33
N ALA A 103 4.55 -4.85 -9.12
CA ALA A 103 4.50 -4.52 -10.54
C ALA A 103 4.40 -3.00 -10.78
N ALA A 104 3.49 -2.32 -10.07
CA ALA A 104 3.33 -0.87 -10.17
C ALA A 104 4.60 -0.11 -9.77
N LEU A 105 5.23 -0.49 -8.65
CA LEU A 105 6.48 0.15 -8.19
C LEU A 105 7.63 -0.06 -9.20
N ARG A 106 7.79 -1.27 -9.75
CA ARG A 106 8.79 -1.51 -10.81
C ARG A 106 8.56 -0.63 -12.01
N HIS A 107 7.32 -0.54 -12.49
CA HIS A 107 6.96 0.34 -13.61
C HIS A 107 7.36 1.80 -13.35
N HIS A 108 7.02 2.35 -12.18
CA HIS A 108 7.39 3.73 -11.82
C HIS A 108 8.90 3.96 -11.61
N VAL A 109 9.62 2.94 -11.15
CA VAL A 109 11.09 2.99 -11.02
C VAL A 109 11.75 2.95 -12.41
N ASP A 110 11.32 2.04 -13.27
CA ASP A 110 11.87 1.83 -14.62
C ASP A 110 11.60 3.02 -15.55
N GLU A 111 10.40 3.62 -15.48
CA GLU A 111 10.07 4.84 -16.23
C GLU A 111 10.76 6.10 -15.68
N GLY A 112 11.46 5.98 -14.55
CA GLY A 112 12.11 7.11 -13.90
C GLY A 112 11.12 8.17 -13.44
N THR A 113 9.89 7.79 -13.07
CA THR A 113 8.90 8.68 -12.43
C THR A 113 9.10 8.73 -10.90
N CYS A 114 9.84 7.78 -10.35
CA CYS A 114 10.43 7.86 -9.01
C CYS A 114 11.69 8.78 -9.07
N ARG A 115 11.59 10.12 -8.82
CA ARG A 115 12.71 11.12 -8.83
C ARG A 115 12.79 12.07 -7.61
#